data_AF-A0A7G5ZJH5-F1
#
_entry.id   AF-A0A7G5ZJH5-F1
#
_cell.length_a   1.000
_cell.length_b   1.000
_cell.length_c   1.000
_cell.angle_alpha   90.00
_cell.angle_beta   90.00
_cell.angle_gamma   90.00
#
_symmetry.space_group_name_H-M   'P 1'
#
loop_
_entity.id
_entity.type
_entity.pdbx_description
1 polymer ?
#
loop_
_entity_poly.entity_id
_entity_poly.type
_entity_poly.pdbx_seq_one_letter_code
_entity_poly.pdbx_strand_id
1 'polypeptide(L)'
;MHGLIQPEPFMSKSPSPLPIEIKISTVVAISAILHASDPIAIDAALKQMTGGVSDFFEDEFAVIDVGAIAAGNPYIDWRALVDLLKQYRLNAVAVRGATPEMADAIRARGLALDDGAGAERAREDVAAAAAAVTIAPVAPAPAPAPAPAAPAPAPVRCRP
;
A
#
# COMPACT_ATOMS: atom_id res chain seq x y z
N MET A 1 2.66 66.83 -38.72
CA MET A 1 3.05 65.85 -39.75
C MET A 1 3.81 64.72 -39.06
N HIS A 2 3.31 63.49 -39.19
CA HIS A 2 3.96 62.20 -38.82
C HIS A 2 4.10 61.91 -37.32
N GLY A 3 3.65 60.78 -36.78
CA GLY A 3 3.00 59.62 -37.35
C GLY A 3 2.74 58.61 -36.23
N LEU A 4 1.57 57.96 -36.26
CA LEU A 4 1.26 56.79 -35.45
C LEU A 4 2.29 55.68 -35.71
N ILE A 5 2.84 55.10 -34.64
CA ILE A 5 3.36 53.73 -34.67
C ILE A 5 2.82 53.04 -33.42
N GLN A 6 1.73 52.30 -33.62
CA GLN A 6 1.25 51.31 -32.66
C GLN A 6 2.24 50.14 -32.69
N PRO A 7 2.74 49.63 -31.55
CA PRO A 7 3.43 48.35 -31.55
C PRO A 7 2.40 47.24 -31.79
N GLU A 8 2.59 46.46 -32.85
CA GLU A 8 1.75 45.29 -33.14
C GLU A 8 1.75 44.32 -31.95
N PRO A 9 0.60 43.70 -31.62
CA PRO A 9 0.56 42.68 -30.58
C PRO A 9 1.41 41.50 -31.04
N PHE A 10 2.53 41.26 -30.33
CA PHE A 10 3.24 40.00 -30.38
C PHE A 10 2.23 38.89 -30.11
N MET A 11 1.88 38.16 -31.16
CA MET A 11 1.03 36.99 -31.09
C MET A 11 1.80 35.93 -30.28
N SER A 12 1.51 35.86 -28.98
CA SER A 12 1.97 34.81 -28.08
C SER A 12 1.49 33.47 -28.65
N LYS A 13 2.36 32.82 -29.43
CA LYS A 13 2.14 31.47 -29.91
C LYS A 13 2.28 30.55 -28.71
N SER A 14 1.18 30.32 -27.99
CA SER A 14 1.13 29.36 -26.90
C SER A 14 1.71 28.04 -27.40
N PRO A 15 2.74 27.47 -26.76
CA PRO A 15 3.26 26.18 -27.16
C PRO A 15 2.10 25.18 -27.07
N SER A 16 1.70 24.63 -28.20
CA SER A 16 0.76 23.51 -28.25
C SER A 16 1.37 22.38 -27.42
N PRO A 17 0.62 21.78 -26.49
CA PRO A 17 1.16 20.73 -25.62
C PRO A 17 1.75 19.61 -26.48
N LEU A 18 2.91 19.11 -26.05
CA LEU A 18 3.55 17.93 -26.64
C LEU A 18 2.54 16.78 -26.68
N PRO A 19 2.65 15.84 -27.65
CA PRO A 19 1.71 14.72 -27.77
C PRO A 19 1.74 13.75 -26.58
N ILE A 20 2.65 13.94 -25.63
CA ILE A 20 2.77 13.18 -24.39
C ILE A 20 3.22 14.10 -23.25
N GLU A 21 2.59 13.93 -22.08
CA GLU A 21 3.03 14.48 -20.80
C GLU A 21 3.33 13.31 -19.86
N ILE A 22 4.51 13.31 -19.21
CA ILE A 22 4.92 12.26 -18.27
C ILE A 22 4.82 12.83 -16.85
N LYS A 23 4.01 12.19 -16.01
CA LYS A 23 3.84 12.54 -14.59
C LYS A 23 4.07 11.32 -13.72
N ILE A 24 4.53 11.58 -12.50
CA ILE A 24 4.61 10.55 -11.46
C ILE A 24 3.24 10.47 -10.78
N SER A 25 2.77 9.24 -10.52
CA SER A 25 1.55 8.98 -9.77
C SER A 25 1.76 7.76 -8.91
N THR A 26 1.20 7.79 -7.69
CA THR A 26 1.25 6.65 -6.77
C THR A 26 0.07 5.73 -7.08
N VAL A 27 0.34 4.44 -7.20
CA VAL A 27 -0.67 3.38 -7.36
C VAL A 27 -0.71 2.55 -6.09
N VAL A 28 -1.91 2.21 -5.64
CA VAL A 28 -2.08 1.26 -4.53
C VAL A 28 -1.89 -0.14 -5.08
N ALA A 29 -1.07 -0.94 -4.40
CA ALA A 29 -0.84 -2.33 -4.75
C ALA A 29 -0.79 -3.17 -3.47
N ILE A 30 -1.26 -4.41 -3.58
CA ILE A 30 -1.23 -5.41 -2.53
C ILE A 30 0.17 -6.03 -2.47
N SER A 31 0.74 -6.11 -1.27
CA SER A 31 2.01 -6.82 -1.07
C SER A 31 1.73 -8.28 -0.73
N ALA A 32 2.08 -9.19 -1.65
CA ALA A 32 1.96 -10.62 -1.48
C ALA A 32 3.28 -11.19 -0.93
N ILE A 33 3.36 -11.35 0.39
CA ILE A 33 4.56 -11.85 1.07
C ILE A 33 4.59 -13.38 1.00
N LEU A 34 5.61 -13.94 0.36
CA LEU A 34 5.79 -15.39 0.25
C LEU A 34 6.61 -15.94 1.41
N HIS A 35 6.04 -16.92 2.10
CA HIS A 35 6.70 -17.71 3.14
C HIS A 35 7.11 -19.11 2.66
N ALA A 36 6.69 -19.52 1.47
CA ALA A 36 7.01 -20.80 0.85
C ALA A 36 7.13 -20.63 -0.68
N SER A 37 7.87 -21.54 -1.33
CA SER A 37 8.02 -21.56 -2.79
C SER A 37 7.12 -22.60 -3.49
N ASP A 38 6.42 -23.44 -2.72
CA ASP A 38 5.54 -24.48 -3.25
C ASP A 38 4.20 -23.89 -3.74
N PRO A 39 3.87 -23.98 -5.04
CA PRO A 39 2.63 -23.43 -5.59
C PRO A 39 1.38 -24.07 -4.99
N ILE A 40 1.43 -25.33 -4.53
CA ILE A 40 0.27 -26.00 -3.92
C ILE A 40 -0.04 -25.38 -2.56
N ALA A 41 0.99 -25.12 -1.75
CA ALA A 41 0.85 -24.47 -0.47
C ALA A 41 0.32 -23.02 -0.62
N ILE A 42 0.80 -22.30 -1.63
CA ILE A 42 0.34 -20.92 -1.92
C ILE A 42 -1.13 -20.92 -2.35
N ASP A 43 -1.53 -21.83 -3.24
CA ASP A 43 -2.92 -21.97 -3.68
C ASP A 43 -3.86 -22.29 -2.50
N ALA A 44 -3.47 -23.24 -1.63
CA ALA A 44 -4.25 -23.58 -0.46
C ALA A 44 -4.42 -22.39 0.50
N ALA A 45 -3.36 -21.60 0.71
CA ALA A 45 -3.43 -20.39 1.52
C ALA A 45 -4.36 -19.34 0.90
N LEU A 46 -4.24 -19.08 -0.41
CA LEU A 46 -5.12 -18.15 -1.13
C LEU A 46 -6.59 -18.58 -1.04
N LYS A 47 -6.89 -19.87 -1.26
CA LYS A 47 -8.25 -20.42 -1.10
C LYS A 47 -8.81 -20.20 0.29
N GLN A 48 -8.00 -20.41 1.32
CA GLN A 48 -8.43 -20.19 2.70
C GLN A 48 -8.72 -18.71 2.96
N MET A 49 -7.87 -17.81 2.48
CA MET A 49 -8.03 -16.35 2.65
C MET A 49 -9.26 -15.81 1.91
N THR A 50 -9.53 -16.29 0.70
CA THR A 50 -10.68 -15.84 -0.10
C THR A 50 -11.97 -16.60 0.18
N GLY A 51 -11.94 -17.61 1.06
CA GLY A 51 -13.07 -18.51 1.29
C GLY A 51 -13.47 -19.30 0.03
N GLY A 52 -12.54 -19.51 -0.90
CA GLY A 52 -12.77 -20.14 -2.20
C GLY A 52 -13.32 -19.21 -3.28
N VAL A 53 -13.45 -17.91 -3.02
CA VAL A 53 -13.90 -16.93 -4.02
C VAL A 53 -12.70 -16.49 -4.87
N SER A 54 -12.74 -16.79 -6.16
CA SER A 54 -11.66 -16.44 -7.09
C SER A 54 -11.66 -14.96 -7.49
N ASP A 55 -12.76 -14.23 -7.25
CA ASP A 55 -12.91 -12.82 -7.65
C ASP A 55 -12.56 -11.81 -6.54
N PHE A 56 -12.07 -12.29 -5.40
CA PHE A 56 -11.95 -11.52 -4.16
C PHE A 56 -11.13 -10.22 -4.27
N PHE A 57 -10.14 -10.18 -5.17
CA PHE A 57 -9.21 -9.05 -5.29
C PHE A 57 -9.50 -8.11 -6.48
N GLU A 58 -10.56 -8.35 -7.25
CA GLU A 58 -11.07 -7.38 -8.25
C GLU A 58 -10.02 -6.78 -9.22
N ASP A 59 -9.06 -7.58 -9.70
CA ASP A 59 -7.96 -7.16 -10.60
C ASP A 59 -6.90 -6.24 -9.96
N GLU A 60 -6.79 -6.24 -8.64
CA GLU A 60 -5.79 -5.46 -7.91
C GLU A 60 -4.34 -5.78 -8.34
N PHE A 61 -3.50 -4.76 -8.31
CA PHE A 61 -2.07 -4.92 -8.54
C PHE A 61 -1.40 -5.57 -7.34
N ALA A 62 -0.47 -6.49 -7.62
CA ALA A 62 0.27 -7.21 -6.60
C ALA A 62 1.78 -7.04 -6.77
N VAL A 63 2.47 -6.77 -5.66
CA VAL A 63 3.92 -6.85 -5.55
C VAL A 63 4.26 -8.10 -4.76
N ILE A 64 5.03 -9.01 -5.35
CA ILE A 64 5.42 -10.27 -4.72
C ILE A 64 6.66 -10.01 -3.87
N ASP A 65 6.58 -10.19 -2.56
CA ASP A 65 7.74 -10.10 -1.67
C ASP A 65 8.28 -11.49 -1.37
N VAL A 66 9.54 -11.76 -1.78
CA VAL A 66 10.22 -13.03 -1.52
C VAL A 66 11.34 -12.91 -0.48
N GLY A 67 11.45 -11.78 0.21
CA GLY A 67 12.53 -11.49 1.14
C GLY A 67 12.63 -12.51 2.29
N ALA A 68 11.50 -13.09 2.70
CA ALA A 68 11.46 -14.10 3.76
C ALA A 68 12.06 -15.46 3.35
N ILE A 69 12.02 -15.81 2.05
CA ILE A 69 12.50 -17.10 1.53
C ILE A 69 13.77 -16.98 0.68
N ALA A 70 14.13 -15.77 0.26
CA ALA A 70 15.27 -15.50 -0.61
C ALA A 70 16.61 -16.05 -0.07
N ALA A 71 16.81 -16.04 1.25
CA ALA A 71 18.05 -16.54 1.88
C ALA A 71 18.30 -18.04 1.63
N GLY A 72 17.25 -18.84 1.47
CA GLY A 72 17.35 -20.26 1.15
C GLY A 72 17.53 -20.55 -0.34
N ASN A 73 17.50 -19.51 -1.17
CA ASN A 73 17.50 -19.56 -2.63
C ASN A 73 16.63 -20.70 -3.21
N PRO A 74 15.35 -20.79 -2.81
CA PRO A 74 14.49 -21.87 -3.25
C PRO A 74 14.20 -21.75 -4.74
N TYR A 75 13.95 -22.90 -5.37
CA TYR A 75 13.40 -22.91 -6.71
C TYR A 75 11.95 -22.39 -6.68
N ILE A 76 11.67 -21.36 -7.48
CA ILE A 76 10.34 -20.76 -7.63
C ILE A 76 9.95 -20.86 -9.12
N ASP A 77 8.83 -21.53 -9.41
CA ASP A 77 8.22 -21.47 -10.74
C ASP A 77 7.44 -20.16 -10.87
N TRP A 78 8.13 -19.12 -11.33
CA TRP A 78 7.55 -17.79 -11.53
C TRP A 78 6.35 -17.78 -12.50
N ARG A 79 6.31 -18.69 -13.47
CA ARG A 79 5.18 -18.78 -14.38
C ARG A 79 3.96 -19.31 -13.64
N ALA A 80 4.12 -20.45 -12.96
CA ALA A 80 3.03 -21.05 -12.19
C ALA A 80 2.51 -20.09 -11.10
N LEU A 81 3.40 -19.34 -10.45
CA LEU A 81 3.05 -18.35 -9.45
C LEU A 81 2.21 -17.19 -10.03
N VAL A 82 2.64 -16.60 -11.15
CA VAL A 82 1.89 -15.51 -11.80
C VAL A 82 0.53 -16.00 -12.30
N ASP A 83 0.48 -17.18 -12.92
CA ASP A 83 -0.77 -17.79 -13.38
C ASP A 83 -1.71 -18.12 -12.21
N LEU A 84 -1.16 -18.52 -11.06
CA LEU A 84 -1.92 -18.73 -9.84
C LEU A 84 -2.53 -17.43 -9.31
N LEU A 85 -1.73 -16.39 -9.13
CA LEU A 85 -2.21 -15.10 -8.64
C LEU A 85 -3.30 -14.52 -9.56
N LYS A 86 -3.12 -14.66 -10.87
CA LYS A 86 -4.10 -14.21 -11.86
C LYS A 86 -5.46 -14.90 -11.74
N GLN A 87 -5.50 -16.16 -11.31
CA GLN A 87 -6.77 -16.87 -11.05
C GLN A 87 -7.58 -16.23 -9.92
N TYR A 88 -6.90 -15.59 -8.97
CA TYR A 88 -7.52 -14.84 -7.87
C TYR A 88 -7.73 -13.35 -8.21
N ARG A 89 -7.59 -12.97 -9.48
CA ARG A 89 -7.62 -11.57 -9.95
C ARG A 89 -6.55 -10.70 -9.26
N LEU A 90 -5.40 -11.28 -8.93
CA LEU A 90 -4.21 -10.53 -8.49
C LEU A 90 -3.22 -10.39 -9.66
N ASN A 91 -2.97 -9.16 -10.06
CA ASN A 91 -2.09 -8.83 -11.18
C ASN A 91 -0.68 -8.54 -10.67
N ALA A 92 0.19 -9.55 -10.69
CA ALA A 92 1.59 -9.39 -10.31
C ALA A 92 2.31 -8.41 -11.27
N VAL A 93 2.89 -7.34 -10.72
CA VAL A 93 3.61 -6.31 -11.50
C VAL A 93 5.10 -6.24 -11.17
N ALA A 94 5.46 -6.56 -9.94
CA ALA A 94 6.83 -6.47 -9.46
C ALA A 94 7.15 -7.54 -8.42
N VAL A 95 8.44 -7.80 -8.24
CA VAL A 95 8.98 -8.69 -7.21
C VAL A 95 9.96 -7.92 -6.34
N ARG A 96 9.75 -7.95 -5.02
CA ARG A 96 10.60 -7.34 -4.01
C ARG A 96 11.44 -8.40 -3.30
N GLY A 97 12.71 -8.08 -3.04
CA GLY A 97 13.62 -8.94 -2.26
C GLY A 97 14.15 -10.15 -3.04
N ALA A 98 14.08 -10.14 -4.37
CA ALA A 98 14.62 -11.19 -5.21
C ALA A 98 16.17 -11.22 -5.18
N THR A 99 16.75 -12.43 -5.22
CA THR A 99 18.19 -12.61 -5.41
C THR A 99 18.56 -12.35 -6.88
N PRO A 100 19.82 -11.99 -7.18
CA PRO A 100 20.26 -11.75 -8.57
C PRO A 100 20.09 -12.98 -9.47
N GLU A 101 20.11 -14.19 -8.92
CA GLU A 101 19.91 -15.44 -9.66
C GLU A 101 18.47 -15.61 -10.16
N MET A 102 17.50 -15.02 -9.45
CA MET A 102 16.09 -15.04 -9.83
C MET A 102 15.73 -13.93 -10.83
N ALA A 103 16.59 -12.91 -10.98
CA ALA A 103 16.30 -11.69 -11.72
C ALA A 103 15.91 -11.96 -13.19
N ASP A 104 16.64 -12.84 -13.88
CA ASP A 104 16.34 -13.19 -15.28
C ASP A 104 15.00 -13.91 -15.41
N ALA A 105 14.70 -14.84 -14.51
CA ALA A 105 13.44 -15.58 -14.53
C ALA A 105 12.22 -14.68 -14.26
N ILE A 106 12.38 -13.69 -13.38
CA ILE A 106 11.36 -12.67 -13.07
C ILE A 106 11.13 -11.76 -14.29
N ARG A 107 12.21 -11.23 -14.87
CA ARG A 107 12.14 -10.35 -16.06
C ARG A 107 11.56 -11.04 -17.28
N ALA A 108 11.84 -12.33 -17.46
CA ALA A 108 11.27 -13.15 -18.52
C ALA A 108 9.72 -13.26 -18.44
N ARG A 109 9.12 -12.95 -17.28
CA ARG A 109 7.67 -12.90 -17.07
C ARG A 109 7.10 -11.48 -17.18
N GLY A 110 7.92 -10.48 -17.51
CA GLY A 110 7.51 -9.08 -17.60
C GLY A 110 7.32 -8.40 -16.25
N LEU A 111 7.79 -9.02 -15.16
CA LEU A 111 7.73 -8.45 -13.82
C LEU A 111 8.91 -7.50 -13.59
N ALA A 112 8.65 -6.37 -12.93
CA ALA A 112 9.69 -5.47 -12.47
C ALA A 112 10.40 -6.03 -11.22
N LEU A 113 11.64 -5.61 -11.00
CA LEU A 113 12.35 -5.86 -9.74
C LEU A 113 12.24 -4.61 -8.89
N ASP A 114 11.64 -4.74 -7.71
CA ASP A 114 11.59 -3.70 -6.69
C ASP A 114 12.75 -3.92 -5.72
N ASP A 115 13.70 -2.98 -5.71
CA ASP A 115 14.81 -2.95 -4.77
C ASP A 115 14.40 -2.42 -3.38
N GLY A 116 13.12 -2.07 -3.21
CA GLY A 116 12.55 -1.55 -1.97
C GLY A 116 12.80 -0.05 -1.77
N ALA A 117 13.53 0.61 -2.68
CA ALA A 117 13.84 2.03 -2.57
C ALA A 117 12.60 2.91 -2.83
N GLY A 118 11.60 2.38 -3.54
CA GLY A 118 10.29 3.04 -3.70
C GLY A 118 9.49 3.09 -2.41
N ALA A 119 9.54 2.03 -1.59
CA ALA A 119 8.85 1.97 -0.31
C ALA A 119 9.49 2.88 0.76
N GLU A 120 10.82 3.02 0.74
CA GLU A 120 11.53 3.94 1.64
C GLU A 120 11.18 5.40 1.33
N ARG A 121 11.20 5.79 0.04
CA ARG A 121 10.75 7.11 -0.42
C ARG A 121 9.28 7.37 -0.08
N ALA A 122 8.39 6.39 -0.27
CA ALA A 122 6.99 6.53 0.09
C ALA A 122 6.78 6.69 1.62
N ARG A 123 7.56 6.00 2.45
CA ARG A 123 7.54 6.18 3.91
C ARG A 123 8.03 7.57 4.32
N GLU A 124 9.07 8.08 3.66
CA GLU A 124 9.60 9.41 3.92
C GLU A 124 8.60 10.50 3.54
N ASP A 125 7.90 10.35 2.40
CA ASP A 125 6.80 11.23 1.98
C ASP A 125 5.61 11.20 2.97
N VAL A 126 5.20 10.01 3.44
CA VAL A 126 4.11 9.87 4.43
C VAL A 126 4.53 10.42 5.79
N ALA A 127 5.79 10.23 6.21
CA ALA A 127 6.32 10.80 7.44
C ALA A 127 6.39 12.33 7.39
N ALA A 128 6.80 12.90 6.24
CA ALA A 128 6.79 14.33 6.00
C ALA A 128 5.36 14.91 6.03
N ALA A 129 4.37 14.19 5.47
CA ALA A 129 2.96 14.59 5.53
C ALA A 129 2.36 14.49 6.95
N ALA A 130 2.74 13.48 7.74
CA ALA A 130 2.27 13.31 9.12
C ALA A 130 2.86 14.35 10.09
N ALA A 131 4.09 14.79 9.85
CA ALA A 131 4.73 15.86 10.63
C ALA A 131 4.02 17.22 10.46
N ALA A 132 3.31 17.44 9.34
CA ALA A 132 2.57 18.67 9.07
C ALA A 132 1.23 18.79 9.82
N VAL A 133 0.70 17.70 10.42
CA VAL A 133 -0.62 17.67 11.08
C VAL A 133 -0.53 17.78 12.61
N THR A 134 0.66 17.73 13.21
CA THR A 134 0.81 17.75 14.69
C THR A 134 1.16 19.13 15.24
N ILE A 135 0.27 20.11 15.14
CA ILE A 135 0.27 21.25 16.07
C ILE A 135 -1.16 21.72 16.40
N ALA A 136 -1.88 20.94 17.20
CA ALA A 136 -2.86 21.49 18.12
C ALA A 136 -2.99 20.53 19.32
N PRO A 137 -2.32 20.80 20.46
CA PRO A 137 -2.56 20.02 21.66
C PRO A 137 -4.01 20.24 22.09
N VAL A 138 -4.84 19.20 22.00
CA VAL A 138 -6.13 19.17 22.68
C VAL A 138 -5.84 19.20 24.18
N ALA A 139 -6.25 20.28 24.84
CA ALA A 139 -6.19 20.42 26.28
C ALA A 139 -6.98 19.28 26.95
N PRO A 140 -6.44 18.62 27.99
CA PRO A 140 -7.16 17.53 28.66
C PRO A 140 -8.40 18.08 29.38
N ALA A 141 -9.56 17.51 29.04
CA ALA A 141 -10.82 17.76 29.74
C ALA A 141 -10.76 17.21 31.19
N PRO A 142 -11.37 17.89 32.18
CA PRO A 142 -11.27 17.50 33.58
C PRO A 142 -12.04 16.20 33.87
N ALA A 143 -11.45 15.36 34.73
CA ALA A 143 -11.98 14.06 35.13
C ALA A 143 -13.33 14.17 35.88
N PRO A 144 -14.25 13.22 35.71
CA PRO A 144 -15.55 13.22 36.40
C PRO A 144 -15.39 12.91 37.90
N ALA A 145 -16.10 13.68 38.73
CA ALA A 145 -16.14 13.49 40.18
C ALA A 145 -16.86 12.19 40.58
N PRO A 146 -16.45 11.51 41.67
CA PRO A 146 -17.09 10.29 42.12
C PRO A 146 -18.50 10.55 42.69
N ALA A 147 -19.45 9.69 42.32
CA ALA A 147 -20.84 9.72 42.80
C ALA A 147 -20.95 9.31 44.28
N PRO A 148 -21.98 9.77 45.02
CA PRO A 148 -22.13 9.49 46.45
C PRO A 148 -22.51 8.04 46.72
N ALA A 149 -21.91 7.44 47.76
CA ALA A 149 -22.24 6.11 48.24
C ALA A 149 -23.65 6.08 48.89
N ALA A 150 -24.43 5.06 48.53
CA ALA A 150 -25.73 4.77 49.15
C ALA A 150 -25.55 4.28 50.61
N PRO A 151 -26.47 4.63 51.54
CA PRO A 151 -26.37 4.23 52.95
C PRO A 151 -26.81 2.78 53.17
N ALA A 152 -26.10 2.08 54.07
CA ALA A 152 -26.39 0.73 54.51
C ALA A 152 -27.63 0.67 55.43
N PRO A 153 -28.44 -0.40 55.39
CA PRO A 153 -29.58 -0.56 56.29
C PRO A 153 -29.15 -1.00 57.70
N ALA A 154 -29.79 -0.42 58.71
CA ALA A 154 -29.56 -0.69 60.13
C ALA A 154 -30.18 -2.01 60.60
N PRO A 155 -29.58 -2.73 61.58
CA PRO A 155 -30.10 -3.98 62.08
C PRO A 155 -31.26 -3.76 63.07
N VAL A 156 -32.41 -4.39 62.78
CA VAL A 156 -33.56 -4.46 63.69
C VAL A 156 -33.25 -5.48 64.79
N ARG A 157 -33.12 -5.02 66.04
CA ARG A 157 -33.01 -5.90 67.21
C ARG A 157 -34.41 -6.38 67.61
N CYS A 158 -34.61 -7.70 67.58
CA CYS A 158 -35.70 -8.36 68.28
C CYS A 158 -35.56 -8.15 69.80
N ARG A 159 -36.69 -7.94 70.47
CA ARG A 159 -36.81 -7.94 71.94
C ARG A 159 -37.94 -8.92 72.31
N PRO A 160 -37.80 -9.73 73.38
CA PRO A 160 -38.80 -10.70 73.83
C PRO A 160 -40.05 -10.02 74.42
#